data_AF-A0A7X7MI92-F1
#
_entry.id   AF-A0A7X7MI92-F1
#
_cell.length_a   1.000
_cell.length_b   1.000
_cell.length_c   1.000
_cell.angle_alpha   90.00
_cell.angle_beta   90.00
_cell.angle_gamma   90.00
#
_symmetry.space_group_name_H-M   'P 1'
#
loop_
_entity.id
_entity.type
_entity.pdbx_description
1 polymer ?
#
loop_
_entity_poly.entity_id
_entity_poly.type
_entity_poly.pdbx_seq_one_letter_code
_entity_poly.pdbx_strand_id
1 'polypeptide(L)'
;MKRHNFTLMEVMIAATLLAMAVVASMGIIGSARARLLRAEKRWGRQHLLSQATECYLLGGANAQLPEGLLPQGFSSRCQLYDLEDLPEDALESIREWRLGEYHIQVFDAAGNLMQELRIRKLVKEEDLE
;
A
#
# COMPACT_ATOMS: atom_id res chain seq x y z
N MET A 1 -15.99 28.82 -57.68
CA MET A 1 -15.16 28.13 -56.67
C MET A 1 -14.12 27.27 -57.37
N LYS A 2 -12.82 27.60 -57.29
CA LYS A 2 -11.76 26.69 -57.77
C LYS A 2 -11.75 25.47 -56.86
N ARG A 3 -11.91 24.27 -57.43
CA ARG A 3 -11.70 23.02 -56.70
C ARG A 3 -10.20 22.84 -56.54
N HIS A 4 -9.69 23.01 -55.32
CA HIS A 4 -8.35 22.52 -54.99
C HIS A 4 -8.44 21.01 -54.83
N ASN A 5 -7.82 20.30 -55.77
CA ASN A 5 -7.67 18.86 -55.68
C ASN A 5 -6.43 18.59 -54.82
N PHE A 6 -6.58 17.77 -53.77
CA PHE A 6 -5.45 17.33 -52.96
C PHE A 6 -4.43 16.58 -53.80
N THR A 7 -3.17 16.87 -53.58
CA THR A 7 -2.07 16.11 -54.19
C THR A 7 -1.86 14.80 -53.46
N LEU A 8 -1.39 13.78 -54.17
CA LEU A 8 -0.99 12.51 -53.55
C LEU A 8 0.05 12.73 -52.44
N MET A 9 0.95 13.70 -52.62
CA MET A 9 1.98 14.04 -51.65
C MET A 9 1.39 14.57 -50.34
N GLU A 10 0.40 15.47 -50.40
CA GLU A 10 -0.28 15.97 -49.20
C GLU A 10 -0.96 14.85 -48.41
N VAL A 11 -1.62 13.91 -49.12
CA VAL A 11 -2.26 12.75 -48.48
C VAL A 11 -1.22 11.85 -47.81
N MET A 12 -0.07 11.62 -48.44
CA MET A 12 1.02 10.83 -47.85
C MET A 12 1.62 11.50 -46.61
N ILE A 13 1.84 12.81 -46.64
CA ILE A 13 2.34 13.57 -45.49
C ILE A 13 1.33 13.53 -44.34
N ALA A 14 0.04 13.73 -44.62
CA ALA A 14 -1.00 13.63 -43.60
C ALA A 14 -1.08 12.23 -42.97
N ALA A 15 -0.99 11.18 -43.79
CA ALA A 15 -1.02 9.79 -43.32
C ALA A 15 0.19 9.45 -42.43
N THR A 16 1.39 9.92 -42.80
CA THR A 16 2.61 9.69 -41.99
C THR A 16 2.56 10.43 -40.65
N LEU A 17 2.13 11.70 -40.65
CA LEU A 17 1.90 12.46 -39.41
C LEU A 17 0.87 11.79 -38.51
N LEU A 18 -0.23 11.30 -39.09
CA LEU A 18 -1.26 10.57 -38.35
C LEU A 18 -0.69 9.28 -37.73
N ALA A 19 0.06 8.50 -38.52
CA ALA A 19 0.67 7.26 -38.04
C ALA A 19 1.63 7.52 -36.86
N MET A 20 2.50 8.54 -36.97
CA MET A 20 3.40 8.92 -35.88
C MET A 20 2.65 9.38 -34.63
N ALA A 21 1.60 10.19 -34.80
CA ALA A 21 0.78 10.65 -33.68
C ALA A 21 0.07 9.49 -32.95
N VAL A 22 -0.43 8.50 -33.70
CA VAL A 22 -1.06 7.30 -33.14
C VAL A 22 -0.04 6.47 -32.35
N VAL A 23 1.14 6.22 -32.91
CA VAL A 23 2.20 5.45 -32.24
C VAL A 23 2.65 6.14 -30.95
N ALA A 24 2.88 7.45 -30.99
CA ALA A 24 3.25 8.22 -29.81
C ALA A 24 2.15 8.15 -28.73
N SER A 25 0.89 8.32 -29.14
CA SER A 25 -0.27 8.25 -28.22
C SER A 25 -0.41 6.87 -27.58
N MET A 26 -0.25 5.80 -28.35
CA MET A 26 -0.26 4.43 -27.83
C MET A 26 0.85 4.20 -26.81
N GLY A 27 2.05 4.73 -27.04
CA GLY A 27 3.15 4.68 -26.09
C GLY A 27 2.80 5.34 -24.75
N ILE A 28 2.19 6.53 -24.79
CA ILE A 28 1.74 7.25 -23.60
C ILE A 28 0.68 6.44 -22.85
N ILE A 29 -0.36 5.97 -23.54
CA ILE A 29 -1.45 5.20 -22.94
C ILE A 29 -0.93 3.90 -22.32
N GLY A 30 -0.05 3.18 -23.01
CA GLY A 30 0.56 1.95 -22.51
C GLY A 30 1.33 2.20 -21.21
N SER A 31 2.16 3.25 -21.18
CA SER A 31 2.92 3.63 -19.99
C SER A 31 2.00 4.05 -18.82
N ALA A 32 0.92 4.78 -19.11
CA ALA A 32 -0.07 5.19 -18.12
C ALA A 32 -0.77 3.98 -17.49
N ARG A 33 -1.24 3.03 -18.31
CA ARG A 33 -1.86 1.79 -17.84
C ARG A 33 -0.92 0.99 -16.94
N ALA A 34 0.34 0.82 -17.34
CA ALA A 34 1.33 0.10 -16.55
C ALA A 34 1.64 0.78 -15.21
N ARG A 35 1.60 2.12 -15.15
CA ARG A 35 1.73 2.87 -13.89
C ARG A 35 0.50 2.69 -13.02
N LEU A 36 -0.70 2.77 -13.59
CA LEU A 36 -1.96 2.63 -12.86
C LEU A 36 -2.05 1.25 -12.19
N LEU A 37 -1.80 0.17 -12.91
CA LEU A 37 -1.83 -1.19 -12.34
C LEU A 37 -0.83 -1.38 -11.19
N ARG A 38 0.34 -0.75 -11.28
CA ARG A 38 1.34 -0.78 -10.20
C ARG A 38 0.91 0.06 -9.00
N ALA A 39 0.29 1.20 -9.25
CA ALA A 39 -0.23 2.09 -8.20
C ALA A 39 -1.39 1.42 -7.45
N GLU A 40 -2.35 0.84 -8.18
CA GLU A 40 -3.49 0.10 -7.63
C GLU A 40 -3.03 -1.07 -6.75
N LYS A 41 -2.10 -1.90 -7.26
CA LYS A 41 -1.52 -3.00 -6.45
C LYS A 41 -0.86 -2.49 -5.18
N ARG A 42 -0.14 -1.37 -5.24
CA ARG A 42 0.53 -0.77 -4.07
C ARG A 42 -0.48 -0.22 -3.07
N TRP A 43 -1.48 0.51 -3.57
CA TRP A 43 -2.58 1.03 -2.78
C TRP A 43 -3.32 -0.10 -2.06
N GLY A 44 -3.68 -1.17 -2.76
CA GLY A 44 -4.37 -2.31 -2.16
C GLY A 44 -3.59 -2.93 -1.01
N ARG A 45 -2.28 -3.17 -1.19
CA ARG A 45 -1.43 -3.69 -0.10
C ARG A 45 -1.39 -2.76 1.11
N GLN A 46 -1.23 -1.45 0.88
CA GLN A 46 -1.17 -0.47 1.95
C GLN A 46 -2.52 -0.32 2.66
N HIS A 47 -3.62 -0.41 1.90
CA HIS A 47 -4.97 -0.30 2.44
C HIS A 47 -5.26 -1.44 3.41
N LEU A 48 -4.91 -2.69 3.06
CA LEU A 48 -5.07 -3.85 3.94
C LEU A 48 -4.23 -3.72 5.21
N LEU A 49 -2.97 -3.28 5.09
CA LEU A 49 -2.11 -3.02 6.26
C LEU A 49 -2.70 -1.92 7.15
N SER A 50 -3.22 -0.84 6.56
CA SER A 50 -3.84 0.27 7.30
C SER A 50 -5.07 -0.18 8.08
N GLN A 51 -5.95 -0.98 7.46
CA GLN A 51 -7.14 -1.50 8.14
C GLN A 51 -6.76 -2.43 9.31
N ALA A 52 -5.86 -3.38 9.09
CA ALA A 52 -5.39 -4.27 10.15
C ALA A 52 -4.73 -3.47 11.28
N THR A 53 -3.92 -2.46 10.93
CA THR A 53 -3.26 -1.57 11.88
C THR A 53 -4.27 -0.84 12.76
N GLU A 54 -5.31 -0.25 12.16
CA GLU A 54 -6.36 0.44 12.90
C GLU A 54 -7.05 -0.49 13.91
N CYS A 55 -7.39 -1.72 13.49
CA CYS A 55 -7.99 -2.70 14.39
C CYS A 55 -7.09 -3.07 15.57
N TYR A 56 -5.79 -3.32 15.34
CA TYR A 56 -4.86 -3.64 16.44
C TYR A 56 -4.58 -2.45 17.34
N LEU A 57 -4.51 -1.24 16.79
CA LEU A 57 -4.31 -0.04 17.60
C LEU A 57 -5.49 0.25 18.53
N LEU A 58 -6.71 -0.05 18.08
CA LEU A 58 -7.95 0.14 18.85
C LEU A 58 -8.23 -1.01 19.82
N GLY A 59 -7.98 -2.26 19.40
CA GLY A 59 -8.35 -3.46 20.16
C GLY A 59 -7.22 -4.12 20.95
N GLY A 60 -5.98 -3.65 20.80
CA GLY A 60 -4.81 -4.29 21.41
C GLY A 60 -4.11 -5.29 20.47
N ALA A 61 -2.93 -5.79 20.86
CA ALA A 61 -2.15 -6.73 20.04
C ALA A 61 -2.86 -8.08 19.84
N ASN A 62 -3.68 -8.49 20.82
CA ASN A 62 -4.48 -9.72 20.77
C ASN A 62 -5.88 -9.51 20.17
N ALA A 63 -6.14 -8.36 19.55
CA ALA A 63 -7.44 -8.07 18.96
C ALA A 63 -7.82 -9.09 17.87
N GLN A 64 -9.09 -9.49 17.88
CA GLN A 64 -9.65 -10.31 16.82
C GLN A 64 -10.18 -9.39 15.70
N LEU A 65 -9.74 -9.65 14.47
CA LEU A 65 -10.18 -8.85 13.32
C LEU A 65 -11.66 -9.11 13.03
N PRO A 66 -12.45 -8.07 12.74
CA PRO A 66 -13.81 -8.24 12.25
C PRO A 66 -13.87 -9.10 10.98
N GLU A 67 -14.90 -9.92 10.88
CA GLU A 67 -15.16 -10.68 9.65
C GLU A 67 -15.34 -9.73 8.46
N GLY A 68 -14.69 -10.08 7.34
CA GLY A 68 -14.77 -9.29 6.11
C GLY A 68 -13.89 -8.03 6.08
N LEU A 69 -13.13 -7.72 7.13
CA LEU A 69 -12.14 -6.63 7.10
C LEU A 69 -11.09 -6.90 6.00
N LEU A 70 -10.55 -8.12 5.99
CA LEU A 70 -9.62 -8.57 4.97
C LEU A 70 -10.35 -9.44 3.93
N PRO A 71 -9.92 -9.40 2.65
CA PRO A 71 -10.42 -10.32 1.63
C PRO A 71 -10.16 -11.79 2.01
N GLN A 72 -10.95 -12.70 1.44
CA GLN A 72 -10.81 -14.13 1.73
C GLN A 72 -9.38 -14.65 1.47
N GLY A 73 -8.87 -15.44 2.42
CA GLY A 73 -7.52 -15.99 2.40
C GLY A 73 -6.44 -15.07 2.96
N PHE A 74 -6.66 -13.75 2.97
CA PHE A 74 -5.73 -12.82 3.60
C PHE A 74 -5.85 -12.92 5.11
N SER A 75 -4.73 -12.73 5.80
CA SER A 75 -4.67 -12.75 7.25
C SER A 75 -3.72 -11.69 7.78
N SER A 76 -3.81 -11.39 9.06
CA SER A 76 -2.87 -10.52 9.74
C SER A 76 -2.50 -11.06 11.11
N ARG A 77 -1.39 -10.55 11.64
CA ARG A 77 -0.93 -10.81 13.00
C ARG A 77 -0.35 -9.52 13.57
N CYS A 78 -0.57 -9.30 14.86
CA CYS A 78 0.16 -8.31 15.63
C CYS A 78 0.93 -9.04 16.73
N GLN A 79 2.18 -8.63 16.94
CA GLN A 79 3.01 -9.03 18.06
C GLN A 79 3.39 -7.76 18.82
N LEU A 80 3.34 -7.83 20.14
CA LEU A 80 3.81 -6.77 21.02
C LEU A 80 5.17 -7.18 21.56
N TYR A 81 6.15 -6.29 21.42
CA TYR A 81 7.51 -6.48 21.91
C TYR A 81 7.82 -5.45 23.00
N ASP A 82 8.46 -5.91 24.08
CA ASP A 82 9.16 -5.03 25.02
C ASP A 82 10.43 -4.47 24.36
N LEU A 83 10.75 -3.22 24.68
CA LEU A 83 11.87 -2.49 24.13
C LEU A 83 12.95 -2.36 25.21
N GLU A 84 14.00 -3.17 25.08
CA GLU A 84 15.14 -3.14 26.00
C GLU A 84 16.19 -2.08 25.62
N ASP A 85 16.24 -1.67 24.35
CA ASP A 85 17.19 -0.69 23.82
C ASP A 85 16.65 0.75 23.95
N LEU A 86 16.36 1.14 25.19
CA LEU A 86 15.94 2.50 25.54
C LEU A 86 16.89 3.10 26.58
N PRO A 87 17.04 4.44 26.60
CA PRO A 87 17.68 5.13 27.72
C PRO A 87 17.07 4.71 29.07
N GLU A 88 17.89 4.66 30.14
CA GLU A 88 17.45 4.18 31.46
C GLU A 88 16.19 4.90 31.98
N ASP A 89 16.08 6.21 31.71
CA ASP A 89 14.94 7.05 32.08
C ASP A 89 13.66 6.76 31.27
N ALA A 90 13.78 6.11 30.11
CA ALA A 90 12.66 5.72 29.26
C ALA A 90 12.21 4.26 29.47
N LEU A 91 12.95 3.47 30.26
CA LEU A 91 12.58 2.11 30.64
C LEU A 91 11.59 2.08 31.81
N GLU A 92 11.59 3.13 32.66
CA GLU A 92 10.67 3.23 33.79
C GLU A 92 9.21 3.36 33.35
N SER A 93 8.30 2.65 34.03
CA SER A 93 6.88 2.79 33.79
C SER A 93 6.33 4.11 34.34
N ILE A 94 5.53 4.79 33.53
CA ILE A 94 4.85 6.02 33.95
C ILE A 94 3.38 5.69 34.17
N ARG A 95 2.97 5.58 35.44
CA ARG A 95 1.59 5.22 35.81
C ARG A 95 1.13 3.89 35.16
N GLU A 96 1.98 2.86 35.23
CA GLU A 96 1.75 1.53 34.64
C GLU A 96 1.74 1.52 33.09
N TRP A 97 2.26 2.57 32.44
CA TRP A 97 2.46 2.59 30.99
C TRP A 97 3.93 2.49 30.67
N ARG A 98 4.27 1.66 29.69
CA ARG A 98 5.63 1.53 29.14
C ARG A 98 5.59 1.65 27.62
N LEU A 99 6.72 1.99 27.02
CA LEU A 99 6.85 2.04 25.57
C LEU A 99 7.04 0.62 25.03
N GLY A 100 6.07 0.14 24.23
CA GLY A 100 6.18 -1.13 23.52
C GLY A 100 6.20 -0.93 22.01
N GLU A 101 6.58 -1.97 21.26
CA GLU A 101 6.55 -1.99 19.80
C GLU A 101 5.53 -3.00 19.29
N TYR A 102 4.52 -2.50 18.57
CA TYR A 102 3.61 -3.33 17.80
C TYR A 102 4.28 -3.67 16.47
N HIS A 103 4.44 -4.95 16.19
CA HIS A 103 4.82 -5.46 14.88
C HIS A 103 3.61 -6.07 14.20
N ILE A 104 3.09 -5.36 13.21
CA ILE A 104 1.86 -5.71 12.50
C ILE A 104 2.24 -6.23 11.14
N GLN A 105 1.78 -7.43 10.81
CA GLN A 105 2.08 -8.13 9.58
C GLN A 105 0.79 -8.53 8.88
N VAL A 106 0.75 -8.37 7.55
CA VAL A 106 -0.35 -8.84 6.70
C VAL A 106 0.20 -9.86 5.72
N PHE A 107 -0.51 -10.97 5.59
CA PHE A 107 -0.17 -12.10 4.74
C PHE A 107 -1.18 -12.22 3.60
N ASP A 108 -0.69 -12.64 2.44
CA ASP A 108 -1.53 -12.94 1.27
C ASP A 108 -2.27 -14.28 1.43
N ALA A 109 -3.12 -14.60 0.45
CA ALA A 109 -3.89 -15.86 0.43
C ALA A 109 -3.03 -17.13 0.35
N ALA A 110 -1.75 -17.03 -0.02
CA ALA A 110 -0.80 -18.14 0.00
C ALA A 110 0.00 -18.21 1.31
N GLY A 111 -0.23 -17.30 2.25
CA GLY A 111 0.48 -17.20 3.52
C GLY A 111 1.82 -16.48 3.43
N ASN A 112 2.15 -15.82 2.31
CA ASN A 112 3.39 -15.03 2.21
C ASN A 112 3.21 -13.67 2.88
N LEU A 113 4.27 -13.21 3.54
CA LEU A 113 4.30 -11.85 4.10
C LEU A 113 4.19 -10.83 2.97
N MET A 114 3.12 -10.02 3.00
CA MET A 114 2.82 -9.04 1.96
C MET A 114 3.34 -7.66 2.33
N GLN A 115 3.09 -7.21 3.55
CA GLN A 115 3.52 -5.93 4.12
C GLN A 115 3.60 -6.04 5.65
N GLU A 116 4.40 -5.18 6.25
CA GLU A 116 4.51 -5.05 7.69
C GLU A 116 4.71 -3.60 8.12
N LEU A 117 4.38 -3.30 9.37
CA LEU A 117 4.56 -2.01 10.02
C LEU A 117 4.96 -2.22 11.47
N ARG A 118 5.90 -1.39 11.93
CA ARG A 118 6.29 -1.32 13.34
C ARG A 118 5.87 0.01 13.91
N ILE A 119 5.16 -0.01 15.03
CA ILE A 119 4.66 1.18 15.71
C ILE A 119 5.07 1.13 17.16
N ARG A 120 5.84 2.10 17.60
CA ARG A 120 6.14 2.29 19.02
C ARG A 120 5.04 3.13 19.65
N LYS A 121 4.44 2.63 20.73
CA LYS A 121 3.36 3.30 21.44
C LYS A 121 3.42 2.99 22.93
N LEU A 122 2.80 3.84 23.73
CA LEU A 122 2.54 3.52 25.12
C LEU A 122 1.52 2.38 25.18
N VAL A 123 1.87 1.35 25.95
CA VAL A 123 1.04 0.18 26.26
C VAL A 123 0.99 0.02 27.76
N LYS A 124 -0.02 -0.71 28.27
CA LYS A 124 -0.04 -1.05 29.69
C LYS A 124 1.08 -2.04 29.98
N GLU A 125 1.71 -1.89 31.13
CA GLU A 125 2.81 -2.75 31.55
C GLU A 125 2.38 -4.23 31.61
N GLU A 126 1.16 -4.51 32.05
CA GLU A 126 0.56 -5.85 32.06
C GLU A 126 0.40 -6.49 30.66
N ASP A 127 0.38 -5.70 29.58
CA ASP A 127 0.30 -6.22 28.21
C ASP A 127 1.65 -6.72 27.69
N LEU A 128 2.76 -6.34 28.34
CA LEU A 128 4.13 -6.70 27.98
C LEU A 128 4.64 -7.96 28.71
N GLU A 129 3.96 -8.38 29.76
CA GLU A 129 4.29 -9.55 30.61
C GLU A 129 3.65 -10.86 30.11
#